data_AF-A0AAN8NHW1-F1
#
_entry.id   AF-A0AAN8NHW1-F1
#
_cell.length_a   1.000
_cell.length_b   1.000
_cell.length_c   1.000
_cell.angle_alpha   90.00
_cell.angle_beta   90.00
_cell.angle_gamma   90.00
#
_symmetry.space_group_name_H-M   'P 1'
#
loop_
_entity.id
_entity.type
_entity.pdbx_description
1 polymer ?
#
loop_
_entity_poly.entity_id
_entity_poly.type
_entity_poly.pdbx_seq_one_letter_code
_entity_poly.pdbx_strand_id
1 'polypeptide(L)'
;MSNQEQQALLGWQGQRTQIGTSGDQGSSSERRQQPPLIKKPKQAKQNLTYRILQDAFDVDYYNSKTEGWEHIKMAAAIKVLKNCCEQPIQNYLSEFEPQIKRFSDQSERLKIKIYNEFIQNLKTTELKNETFREVLFDMLESTREKRWLFVWLVGQIVKNWQRKDPGSPPEGSTAPMKRRDPLGINELINHENLD
;
A
#
# COMPACT_ATOMS: atom_id res chain seq x y z
N MET A 1 -10.18 28.99 -17.59
CA MET A 1 -10.49 27.77 -16.82
C MET A 1 -11.84 27.28 -17.30
N SER A 2 -11.91 26.04 -17.80
CA SER A 2 -13.08 25.52 -18.51
C SER A 2 -14.13 25.01 -17.52
N ASN A 3 -15.42 25.25 -17.82
CA ASN A 3 -16.59 24.77 -17.08
C ASN A 3 -16.63 23.23 -16.92
N GLN A 4 -15.79 22.50 -17.66
CA GLN A 4 -15.67 21.06 -17.63
C GLN A 4 -14.83 20.52 -16.46
N GLU A 5 -13.93 21.34 -15.89
CA GLU A 5 -13.08 20.93 -14.75
C GLU A 5 -13.78 21.11 -13.40
N GLN A 6 -14.85 21.91 -13.33
CA GLN A 6 -15.64 22.07 -12.11
C GLN A 6 -16.65 20.94 -11.87
N GLN A 7 -17.00 20.16 -12.91
CA GLN A 7 -17.97 19.06 -12.77
C GLN A 7 -17.36 17.77 -12.22
N ALA A 8 -16.03 17.59 -12.27
CA ALA A 8 -15.38 16.40 -11.72
C ALA A 8 -15.24 16.42 -10.18
N LEU A 9 -15.34 17.60 -9.54
CA LEU A 9 -15.20 17.77 -8.09
C LEU A 9 -16.53 17.73 -7.31
N LEU A 10 -17.68 17.66 -8.02
CA LEU A 10 -19.02 17.68 -7.42
C LEU A 10 -19.76 16.34 -7.53
N GLY A 11 -19.16 15.32 -8.15
CA GLY A 11 -19.79 14.03 -8.46
C GLY A 11 -20.13 13.10 -7.28
N TRP A 12 -20.00 13.54 -6.02
CA TRP A 12 -20.34 12.73 -4.84
C TRP A 12 -21.26 13.43 -3.83
N GLN A 13 -21.85 14.58 -4.18
CA GLN A 13 -22.84 15.24 -3.34
C GLN A 13 -24.06 15.63 -4.16
N GLY A 14 -25.08 14.78 -4.20
CA GLY A 14 -26.38 15.20 -4.71
C GLY A 14 -27.30 14.09 -5.19
N GLN A 15 -27.87 13.31 -4.26
CA GLN A 15 -29.26 12.87 -4.41
C GLN A 15 -29.96 12.99 -3.05
N ARG A 16 -30.46 14.20 -2.79
CA ARG A 16 -31.40 14.48 -1.71
C ARG A 16 -32.61 15.16 -2.34
N THR A 17 -33.62 14.36 -2.66
CA THR A 17 -34.97 14.85 -2.92
C THR A 17 -35.90 14.01 -2.06
N GLN A 18 -36.55 14.65 -1.08
CA GLN A 18 -37.67 14.06 -0.36
C GLN A 18 -38.96 14.33 -1.16
N ILE A 19 -39.81 13.31 -1.38
CA ILE A 19 -41.27 13.45 -1.40
C ILE A 19 -41.90 12.13 -0.88
N GLY A 20 -42.68 12.24 0.20
CA GLY A 20 -44.04 11.68 0.36
C GLY A 20 -44.33 10.17 0.30
N THR A 21 -44.67 9.64 1.49
CA THR A 21 -45.81 8.72 1.81
C THR A 21 -45.97 7.34 1.17
N SER A 22 -46.05 6.35 2.08
CA SER A 22 -46.80 5.08 2.04
C SER A 22 -46.27 3.95 1.16
N GLY A 23 -45.92 2.83 1.81
CA GLY A 23 -45.78 1.53 1.15
C GLY A 23 -44.61 0.72 1.68
N ASP A 24 -44.92 -0.18 2.60
CA ASP A 24 -44.05 -1.26 3.06
C ASP A 24 -43.58 -2.13 1.88
N GLN A 25 -42.26 -2.29 1.73
CA GLN A 25 -41.62 -3.50 1.19
C GLN A 25 -40.09 -3.40 1.34
N GLY A 26 -39.55 -4.37 2.07
CA GLY A 26 -38.15 -4.48 2.44
C GLY A 26 -37.20 -4.43 1.25
N SER A 27 -36.38 -3.38 1.24
CA SER A 27 -35.01 -3.46 0.73
C SER A 27 -34.14 -2.93 1.86
N SER A 28 -33.74 -3.80 2.78
CA SER A 28 -32.56 -3.55 3.61
C SER A 28 -31.35 -3.62 2.69
N SER A 29 -31.20 -2.62 1.84
CA SER A 29 -29.90 -2.23 1.33
C SER A 29 -29.14 -1.80 2.58
N GLU A 30 -28.45 -2.75 3.22
CA GLU A 30 -27.45 -2.47 4.24
C GLU A 30 -26.58 -1.37 3.66
N ARG A 31 -26.77 -0.15 4.15
CA ARG A 31 -25.89 0.96 3.77
C ARG A 31 -24.51 0.52 4.22
N ARG A 32 -23.65 0.13 3.27
CA ARG A 32 -22.25 -0.20 3.56
C ARG A 32 -21.72 0.91 4.44
N GLN A 33 -21.40 0.58 5.69
CA GLN A 33 -20.86 1.56 6.62
C GLN A 33 -19.58 2.11 6.00
N GLN A 34 -19.46 3.43 5.91
CA GLN A 34 -18.24 4.03 5.39
C GLN A 34 -17.10 3.82 6.40
N PRO A 35 -15.90 3.46 5.95
CA PRO A 35 -14.77 3.31 6.84
C PRO A 35 -14.39 4.68 7.46
N PRO A 36 -14.01 4.72 8.75
CA PRO A 36 -13.74 5.97 9.45
C PRO A 36 -12.43 6.60 8.98
N LEU A 37 -12.34 7.94 9.01
CA LEU A 37 -11.07 8.60 8.72
C LEU A 37 -10.03 8.32 9.81
N ILE A 38 -8.90 7.73 9.44
CA ILE A 38 -7.76 7.44 10.30
C ILE A 38 -6.61 8.38 9.93
N LYS A 39 -6.27 9.26 10.88
CA LYS A 39 -5.13 10.18 10.73
C LYS A 39 -3.81 9.42 10.88
N LYS A 40 -2.77 9.89 10.19
CA LYS A 40 -1.42 9.36 10.38
C LYS A 40 -1.03 9.43 11.86
N PRO A 41 -0.61 8.31 12.49
CA PRO A 41 -0.19 8.31 13.89
C PRO A 41 0.90 9.34 14.16
N LYS A 42 0.74 10.15 15.22
CA LYS A 42 1.77 11.09 15.65
C LYS A 42 2.93 10.31 16.25
N GLN A 43 4.11 10.38 15.64
CA GLN A 43 5.30 9.70 16.14
C GLN A 43 6.30 10.75 16.61
N ALA A 44 6.66 10.71 17.90
CA ALA A 44 7.63 11.65 18.45
C ALA A 44 9.03 11.45 17.83
N LYS A 45 9.45 10.19 17.60
CA LYS A 45 10.79 9.81 17.07
C LYS A 45 10.84 8.46 16.31
N GLN A 46 9.81 7.62 16.41
CA GLN A 46 9.84 6.24 15.89
C GLN A 46 9.37 6.17 14.44
N ASN A 47 9.80 5.14 13.70
CA ASN A 47 9.21 4.79 12.40
C ASN A 47 7.85 4.09 12.61
N LEU A 48 6.92 4.20 11.66
CA LEU A 48 5.68 3.42 11.67
C LEU A 48 6.02 1.92 11.61
N THR A 49 5.60 1.18 12.63
CA THR A 49 5.72 -0.29 12.72
C THR A 49 4.35 -0.93 12.50
N TYR A 50 4.30 -2.25 12.27
CA TYR A 50 3.03 -2.96 12.13
C TYR A 50 2.15 -2.84 13.38
N ARG A 51 2.75 -2.79 14.57
CA ARG A 51 2.01 -2.58 15.82
C ARG A 51 1.34 -1.20 15.85
N ILE A 52 2.09 -0.13 15.56
CA ILE A 52 1.54 1.23 15.54
C ILE A 52 0.46 1.38 14.46
N LEU A 53 0.61 0.71 13.32
CA LEU A 53 -0.44 0.65 12.31
C LEU A 53 -1.66 -0.09 12.84
N GLN A 54 -1.50 -1.27 13.41
CA GLN A 54 -2.60 -2.02 13.99
C GLN A 54 -3.34 -1.21 15.04
N ASP A 55 -2.64 -0.57 15.98
CA ASP A 55 -3.22 0.31 17.00
C ASP A 55 -4.01 1.48 16.37
N ALA A 56 -3.58 1.99 15.21
CA ALA A 56 -4.29 3.07 14.50
C ALA A 56 -5.58 2.59 13.80
N PHE A 57 -5.63 1.30 13.45
CA PHE A 57 -6.78 0.65 12.84
C PHE A 57 -7.59 -0.19 13.86
N ASP A 58 -7.22 -0.16 15.15
CA ASP A 58 -7.92 -0.81 16.26
C ASP A 58 -9.11 0.06 16.70
N VAL A 59 -10.11 0.12 15.82
CA VAL A 59 -11.36 0.87 16.01
C VAL A 59 -12.54 -0.03 15.69
N ASP A 60 -13.70 0.26 16.28
CA ASP A 60 -14.91 -0.58 16.22
C ASP A 60 -15.25 -1.06 14.81
N TYR A 61 -15.13 -0.19 13.80
CA TYR A 61 -15.37 -0.53 12.40
C TYR A 61 -14.52 -1.73 11.93
N TYR A 62 -13.20 -1.67 12.13
CA TYR A 62 -12.30 -2.73 11.68
C TYR A 62 -12.34 -3.94 12.61
N ASN A 63 -12.55 -3.74 13.91
CA ASN A 63 -12.69 -4.84 14.87
C ASN A 63 -13.91 -5.70 14.53
N SER A 64 -15.03 -5.07 14.15
CA SER A 64 -16.20 -5.78 13.65
C SER A 64 -15.94 -6.46 12.30
N LYS A 65 -15.23 -5.80 11.37
CA LYS A 65 -15.03 -6.32 10.00
C LYS A 65 -13.96 -7.41 9.90
N THR A 66 -13.00 -7.42 10.82
CA THR A 66 -11.86 -8.36 10.82
C THR A 66 -11.92 -9.39 11.92
N GLU A 67 -12.99 -9.38 12.73
CA GLU A 67 -13.13 -10.18 13.94
C GLU A 67 -11.92 -9.97 14.87
N GLY A 68 -11.64 -8.71 15.19
CA GLY A 68 -10.52 -8.33 16.06
C GLY A 68 -9.13 -8.64 15.50
N TRP A 69 -8.95 -8.59 14.17
CA TRP A 69 -7.69 -8.93 13.49
C TRP A 69 -7.20 -10.37 13.74
N GLU A 70 -8.09 -11.27 14.17
CA GLU A 70 -7.73 -12.66 14.44
C GLU A 70 -7.36 -13.39 13.14
N HIS A 71 -8.17 -13.20 12.09
CA HIS A 71 -8.02 -13.87 10.81
C HIS A 71 -7.30 -13.04 9.74
N ILE A 72 -7.31 -11.71 9.90
CA ILE A 72 -6.61 -10.77 9.01
C ILE A 72 -5.47 -10.13 9.81
N LYS A 73 -4.22 -10.53 9.54
CA LYS A 73 -3.06 -9.94 10.22
C LYS A 73 -2.62 -8.65 9.52
N MET A 74 -2.38 -7.59 10.29
CA MET A 74 -1.86 -6.30 9.78
C MET A 74 -0.59 -6.48 8.94
N ALA A 75 0.33 -7.35 9.36
CA ALA A 75 1.55 -7.65 8.59
C ALA A 75 1.24 -8.24 7.20
N ALA A 76 0.22 -9.10 7.09
CA ALA A 76 -0.22 -9.67 5.81
C ALA A 76 -0.88 -8.60 4.93
N ALA A 77 -1.72 -7.74 5.52
CA ALA A 77 -2.33 -6.60 4.83
C ALA A 77 -1.27 -5.68 4.21
N ILE A 78 -0.30 -5.25 5.03
CA ILE A 78 0.80 -4.40 4.56
C ILE A 78 1.67 -5.10 3.51
N LYS A 79 1.89 -6.42 3.61
CA LYS A 79 2.64 -7.17 2.59
C LYS A 79 1.92 -7.12 1.24
N VAL A 80 0.62 -7.40 1.19
CA VAL A 80 -0.16 -7.32 -0.06
C VAL A 80 -0.11 -5.91 -0.64
N LEU A 81 -0.38 -4.89 0.18
CA LEU A 81 -0.36 -3.50 -0.29
C LEU A 81 1.00 -3.09 -0.85
N LYS A 82 2.11 -3.52 -0.23
CA LYS A 82 3.46 -3.29 -0.75
C LYS A 82 3.67 -3.97 -2.09
N ASN A 83 3.32 -5.25 -2.21
CA ASN A 83 3.46 -5.99 -3.47
C ASN A 83 2.71 -5.29 -4.62
N CYS A 84 1.49 -4.80 -4.37
CA CYS A 84 0.73 -4.06 -5.38
C CYS A 84 1.38 -2.71 -5.77
N CYS A 85 2.24 -2.14 -4.92
CA CYS A 85 2.97 -0.89 -5.19
C CYS A 85 4.29 -1.12 -5.94
N GLU A 86 4.93 -2.28 -5.84
CA GLU A 86 6.30 -2.48 -6.34
C GLU A 86 6.41 -2.17 -7.84
N GLN A 87 5.56 -2.80 -8.66
CA GLN A 87 5.60 -2.57 -10.10
C GLN A 87 5.24 -1.12 -10.51
N PRO A 88 4.15 -0.50 -10.00
CA PRO A 88 3.87 0.90 -10.27
C PRO A 88 5.06 1.83 -9.96
N ILE A 89 5.79 1.60 -8.88
CA ILE A 89 6.98 2.39 -8.58
C ILE A 89 8.07 2.17 -9.65
N GLN A 90 8.34 0.92 -10.04
CA GLN A 90 9.34 0.58 -11.08
C GLN A 90 9.04 1.26 -12.42
N ASN A 91 7.78 1.23 -12.86
CA ASN A 91 7.33 1.87 -14.10
C ASN A 91 7.65 3.36 -14.17
N TYR A 92 7.63 4.04 -13.02
CA TYR A 92 7.79 5.48 -12.93
C TYR A 92 9.15 5.91 -12.36
N LEU A 93 10.12 5.01 -12.17
CA LEU A 93 11.43 5.34 -11.58
C LEU A 93 12.14 6.49 -12.32
N SER A 94 12.04 6.54 -13.65
CA SER A 94 12.64 7.61 -14.47
C SER A 94 11.98 8.98 -14.29
N GLU A 95 10.76 9.02 -13.74
CA GLU A 95 10.05 10.27 -13.42
C GLU A 95 10.34 10.78 -12.00
N PHE A 96 11.09 10.04 -11.17
CA PHE A 96 11.47 10.51 -9.84
C PHE A 96 12.46 11.68 -9.95
N GLU A 97 12.19 12.73 -9.18
CA GLU A 97 13.08 13.87 -9.08
C GLU A 97 14.34 13.47 -8.27
N PRO A 98 15.54 13.42 -8.87
CA PRO A 98 16.72 12.84 -8.23
C PRO A 98 17.20 13.64 -7.01
N GLN A 99 16.94 14.94 -6.98
CA GLN A 99 17.24 15.83 -5.85
C GLN A 99 16.31 15.61 -4.64
N ILE A 100 15.17 14.93 -4.83
CA ILE A 100 14.15 14.75 -3.79
C ILE A 100 14.34 13.39 -3.11
N LYS A 101 14.88 13.43 -1.89
CA LYS A 101 15.23 12.21 -1.11
C LYS A 101 14.03 11.40 -0.63
N ARG A 102 12.88 12.04 -0.38
CA ARG A 102 11.70 11.39 0.22
C ARG A 102 10.56 11.36 -0.77
N PHE A 103 9.90 10.20 -0.90
CA PHE A 103 8.72 10.07 -1.74
C PHE A 103 7.57 11.03 -1.36
N SER A 104 7.43 11.36 -0.07
CA SER A 104 6.44 12.34 0.40
C SER A 104 6.59 13.72 -0.22
N ASP A 105 7.78 14.04 -0.72
CA ASP A 105 8.16 15.37 -1.18
C ASP A 105 8.22 15.41 -2.72
N GLN A 106 8.04 14.26 -3.39
CA GLN A 106 7.92 14.16 -4.86
C GLN A 106 6.65 14.87 -5.35
N SER A 107 6.62 15.25 -6.62
CA SER A 107 5.45 15.90 -7.22
C SER A 107 4.13 15.12 -7.01
N GLU A 108 3.03 15.84 -6.76
CA GLU A 108 1.70 15.23 -6.63
C GLU A 108 1.27 14.50 -7.91
N ARG A 109 1.71 14.98 -9.07
CA ARG A 109 1.47 14.32 -10.36
C ARG A 109 2.04 12.90 -10.39
N LEU A 110 3.30 12.72 -9.96
CA LEU A 110 3.94 11.41 -9.89
C LEU A 110 3.23 10.50 -8.89
N LYS A 111 2.91 11.02 -7.69
CA LYS A 111 2.18 10.26 -6.67
C LYS A 111 0.82 9.77 -7.16
N ILE A 112 0.08 10.59 -7.92
CA ILE A 112 -1.22 10.21 -8.48
C ILE A 112 -1.07 9.08 -9.51
N LYS A 113 -0.09 9.16 -10.43
CA LYS A 113 0.17 8.09 -11.40
C LYS A 113 0.43 6.74 -10.73
N ILE A 114 1.38 6.72 -9.79
CA ILE A 114 1.74 5.52 -9.03
C ILE A 114 0.52 4.99 -8.25
N TYR A 115 -0.23 5.89 -7.59
CA TYR A 115 -1.42 5.50 -6.83
C TYR A 115 -2.49 4.84 -7.71
N ASN A 116 -2.75 5.39 -8.90
CA ASN A 116 -3.77 4.85 -9.79
C ASN A 116 -3.43 3.43 -10.25
N GLU A 117 -2.19 3.17 -10.66
CA GLU A 117 -1.74 1.82 -11.03
C GLU A 117 -1.72 0.87 -9.83
N PHE A 118 -1.31 1.35 -8.66
CA PHE A 118 -1.39 0.59 -7.41
C PHE A 118 -2.83 0.13 -7.12
N ILE A 119 -3.82 1.01 -7.27
CA ILE A 119 -5.23 0.67 -7.10
C ILE A 119 -5.69 -0.36 -8.12
N GLN A 120 -5.27 -0.25 -9.39
CA GLN A 120 -5.60 -1.25 -10.40
C GLN A 120 -4.99 -2.62 -10.07
N ASN A 121 -3.73 -2.65 -9.64
CA ASN A 121 -3.10 -3.89 -9.18
C ASN A 121 -3.83 -4.52 -8.00
N LEU A 122 -4.27 -3.71 -7.03
CA LEU A 122 -5.04 -4.22 -5.89
C LEU A 122 -6.41 -4.80 -6.31
N LYS A 123 -7.04 -4.22 -7.35
CA LYS A 123 -8.30 -4.75 -7.91
C LYS A 123 -8.10 -6.09 -8.63
N THR A 124 -6.98 -6.28 -9.32
CA THR A 124 -6.73 -7.47 -10.15
C THR A 124 -5.95 -8.56 -9.42
N THR A 125 -5.28 -8.24 -8.32
CA THR A 125 -4.54 -9.23 -7.52
C THR A 125 -5.49 -10.35 -7.07
N GLU A 126 -5.10 -11.60 -7.29
CA GLU A 126 -5.85 -12.76 -6.83
C GLU A 126 -5.71 -12.89 -5.31
N LEU A 127 -6.81 -12.61 -4.60
CA LEU A 127 -6.92 -12.80 -3.16
C LEU A 127 -8.00 -13.86 -2.93
N LYS A 128 -7.66 -14.90 -2.14
CA LYS A 128 -8.59 -16.00 -1.81
C LYS A 128 -9.78 -15.55 -0.95
N ASN A 129 -9.66 -14.41 -0.28
CA ASN A 129 -10.64 -13.88 0.65
C ASN A 129 -11.07 -12.48 0.18
N GLU A 130 -12.33 -12.35 -0.24
CA GLU A 130 -12.86 -11.08 -0.73
C GLU A 130 -13.04 -10.05 0.40
N THR A 131 -13.43 -10.48 1.61
CA THR A 131 -13.46 -9.62 2.80
C THR A 131 -12.08 -9.01 3.07
N PHE A 132 -11.01 -9.78 2.86
CA PHE A 132 -9.65 -9.26 2.99
C PHE A 132 -9.37 -8.16 1.96
N ARG A 133 -9.77 -8.35 0.69
CA ARG A 133 -9.67 -7.31 -0.34
C ARG A 133 -10.44 -6.04 0.06
N GLU A 134 -11.67 -6.19 0.54
CA GLU A 134 -12.46 -5.05 1.00
C GLU A 134 -11.78 -4.31 2.15
N VAL A 135 -11.22 -5.02 3.13
CA VAL A 135 -10.46 -4.42 4.24
C VAL A 135 -9.28 -3.61 3.71
N LEU A 136 -8.55 -4.10 2.69
CA LEU A 136 -7.46 -3.37 2.07
C LEU A 136 -7.92 -2.05 1.42
N PHE A 137 -9.05 -2.08 0.69
CA PHE A 137 -9.63 -0.86 0.12
C PHE A 137 -10.12 0.11 1.21
N ASP A 138 -10.79 -0.41 2.23
CA ASP A 138 -11.27 0.39 3.35
C ASP A 138 -10.10 1.06 4.06
N MET A 139 -8.96 0.37 4.25
CA MET A 139 -7.76 0.96 4.84
C MET A 139 -7.22 2.13 4.02
N LEU A 140 -7.26 2.04 2.69
CA LEU A 140 -6.83 3.13 1.81
C LEU A 140 -7.82 4.31 1.88
N GLU A 141 -9.12 4.01 1.93
CA GLU A 141 -10.17 5.02 2.04
C GLU A 141 -10.12 5.76 3.38
N SER A 142 -9.93 5.02 4.48
CA SER A 142 -9.71 5.59 5.83
C SER A 142 -8.51 6.52 5.88
N THR A 143 -7.53 6.35 5.01
CA THR A 143 -6.27 7.11 4.99
C THR A 143 -6.18 8.07 3.81
N ARG A 144 -7.32 8.37 3.16
CA ARG A 144 -7.42 9.22 1.97
C ARG A 144 -6.87 10.64 2.17
N GLU A 145 -6.93 11.18 3.39
CA GLU A 145 -6.32 12.47 3.71
C GLU A 145 -4.80 12.39 3.52
N LYS A 146 -4.30 13.09 2.50
CA LYS A 146 -2.88 13.05 2.06
C LYS A 146 -2.38 11.64 1.70
N ARG A 147 -3.29 10.66 1.55
CA ARG A 147 -3.01 9.26 1.20
C ARG A 147 -1.85 8.68 2.02
N TRP A 148 -1.85 8.96 3.33
CA TRP A 148 -0.62 8.83 4.12
C TRP A 148 -0.10 7.39 4.21
N LEU A 149 -1.01 6.40 4.20
CA LEU A 149 -0.63 4.98 4.21
C LEU A 149 0.10 4.61 2.92
N PHE A 150 -0.46 5.01 1.77
CA PHE A 150 0.17 4.84 0.46
C PHE A 150 1.56 5.52 0.40
N VAL A 151 1.65 6.80 0.79
CA VAL A 151 2.93 7.54 0.80
C VAL A 151 3.96 6.85 1.69
N TRP A 152 3.52 6.30 2.84
CA TRP A 152 4.40 5.55 3.73
C TRP A 152 4.86 4.21 3.09
N LEU A 153 3.94 3.45 2.48
CA LEU A 153 4.24 2.16 1.82
C LEU A 153 5.33 2.34 0.76
N VAL A 154 5.12 3.28 -0.17
CA VAL A 154 6.08 3.59 -1.24
C VAL A 154 7.41 4.05 -0.66
N GLY A 155 7.39 4.92 0.35
CA GLY A 155 8.60 5.37 1.03
C GLY A 155 9.43 4.24 1.65
N GLN A 156 8.78 3.18 2.18
CA GLN A 156 9.47 1.99 2.68
C GLN A 156 10.11 1.18 1.54
N ILE A 157 9.40 1.02 0.42
CA ILE A 157 9.88 0.25 -0.74
C ILE A 157 11.11 0.93 -1.34
N VAL A 158 11.01 2.23 -1.67
CA VAL A 158 12.10 3.01 -2.27
C VAL A 158 13.33 3.02 -1.36
N LYS A 159 13.15 3.22 -0.04
CA LYS A 159 14.25 3.18 0.93
C LYS A 159 14.93 1.80 0.98
N ASN A 160 14.16 0.72 0.83
CA ASN A 160 14.72 -0.62 0.80
C ASN A 160 15.49 -0.90 -0.49
N TRP A 161 15.06 -0.38 -1.65
CA TRP A 161 15.82 -0.50 -2.90
C TRP A 161 17.13 0.28 -2.85
N GLN A 162 17.11 1.51 -2.33
CA GLN A 162 18.32 2.32 -2.13
C GLN A 162 19.36 1.65 -1.22
N ARG A 163 18.94 0.82 -0.27
CA ARG A 163 19.83 0.04 0.61
C ARG A 163 20.41 -1.20 -0.06
N LYS A 164 19.72 -1.74 -1.06
CA LYS A 164 20.10 -2.96 -1.77
C LYS A 164 21.03 -2.68 -2.96
N ASP A 165 21.09 -1.43 -3.43
CA ASP A 165 22.02 -0.99 -4.48
C ASP A 165 23.43 -0.81 -3.88
N PRO A 166 24.40 -1.71 -4.11
CA PRO A 166 25.70 -1.72 -3.46
C PRO A 166 26.74 -0.99 -4.32
N GLY A 167 26.41 0.21 -4.80
CA GLY A 167 27.32 1.07 -5.57
C GLY A 167 28.16 2.03 -4.72
N SER A 168 28.01 2.02 -3.40
CA SER A 168 28.78 2.86 -2.48
C SER A 168 29.45 1.98 -1.43
N PRO A 169 30.79 1.89 -1.40
CA PRO A 169 31.48 1.22 -0.30
C PRO A 169 31.15 1.96 0.99
N PRO A 170 30.86 1.27 2.11
CA PRO A 170 31.09 1.88 3.40
C PRO A 170 32.59 2.12 3.51
N GLU A 171 33.02 3.39 3.53
CA GLU A 171 34.35 3.74 4.02
C GLU A 171 34.54 3.05 5.37
N GLY A 172 35.47 2.09 5.43
CA GLY A 172 35.98 1.56 6.69
C GLY A 172 35.57 0.14 7.12
N SER A 173 35.35 -0.83 6.23
CA SER A 173 35.37 -2.24 6.68
C SER A 173 35.95 -3.21 5.66
N THR A 174 37.20 -3.58 5.91
CA THR A 174 37.93 -4.71 5.33
C THR A 174 37.44 -6.02 5.93
N ALA A 175 36.54 -6.72 5.24
CA ALA A 175 36.33 -8.16 5.43
C ALA A 175 35.83 -8.80 4.12
N PRO A 176 36.43 -9.90 3.63
CA PRO A 176 36.02 -10.51 2.38
C PRO A 176 34.68 -11.24 2.56
N MET A 177 33.67 -10.76 1.84
CA MET A 177 32.31 -11.27 1.85
C MET A 177 32.25 -12.58 1.04
N LYS A 178 32.16 -13.73 1.72
CA LYS A 178 31.82 -15.02 1.11
C LYS A 178 30.42 -14.91 0.47
N ARG A 179 30.35 -14.95 -0.86
CA ARG A 179 29.11 -15.11 -1.62
C ARG A 179 28.45 -16.42 -1.20
N ARG A 180 27.23 -16.38 -0.69
CA ARG A 180 26.32 -17.54 -0.64
C ARG A 180 25.37 -17.40 -1.81
N ASP A 181 25.49 -18.29 -2.78
CA ASP A 181 24.55 -18.45 -3.88
C ASP A 181 23.17 -18.86 -3.33
N PRO A 182 22.07 -18.16 -3.69
CA PRO A 182 20.73 -18.51 -3.23
C PRO A 182 20.02 -19.56 -4.10
N LEU A 183 20.71 -20.16 -5.07
CA LEU A 183 20.17 -21.22 -5.94
C LEU A 183 21.23 -22.30 -6.17
N GLY A 184 21.40 -23.20 -5.20
CA GLY A 184 22.30 -24.35 -5.32
C GLY A 184 21.72 -25.45 -6.21
N ILE A 185 21.65 -25.20 -7.52
CA ILE A 185 21.39 -26.22 -8.53
C ILE A 185 22.51 -26.17 -9.58
N ASN A 186 23.17 -27.33 -9.71
CA ASN A 186 24.16 -27.76 -10.70
C ASN A 186 25.62 -27.35 -10.48
N GLU A 187 26.43 -28.32 -10.04
CA GLU A 187 27.43 -28.97 -10.90
C GLU A 187 28.02 -30.19 -10.17
N LEU A 188 27.37 -31.35 -10.33
CA LEU A 188 27.96 -32.67 -10.10
C LEU A 188 28.40 -33.21 -11.46
N ILE A 189 29.44 -32.60 -12.03
CA ILE A 189 30.15 -33.15 -13.19
C ILE A 189 31.62 -32.75 -13.03
N ASN A 190 32.46 -33.65 -12.53
CA ASN A 190 33.61 -34.15 -13.29
C ASN A 190 34.58 -35.08 -12.52
N HIS A 191 34.93 -36.16 -13.21
CA HIS A 191 36.20 -36.88 -13.21
C HIS A 191 36.60 -37.74 -12.00
N GLU A 192 36.12 -38.99 -11.98
CA GLU A 192 36.97 -40.15 -11.66
C GLU A 192 37.59 -40.68 -12.97
N ASN A 193 38.90 -40.57 -13.10
CA ASN A 193 39.80 -41.54 -13.74
C ASN A 193 41.26 -41.05 -13.63
N LEU A 194 42.14 -41.99 -13.24
CA LEU A 194 43.59 -41.95 -12.93
C LEU A 194 43.82 -42.12 -11.42
N ASP A 195 44.29 -43.26 -10.88
CA ASP A 195 45.05 -44.41 -11.41
C ASP A 195 44.35 -45.78 -11.20
#